data_AF-A0A1H1AUA7-F1
#
_entry.id   AF-A0A1H1AUA7-F1
#
_cell.length_a   1.000
_cell.length_b   1.000
_cell.length_c   1.000
_cell.angle_alpha   90.00
_cell.angle_beta   90.00
_cell.angle_gamma   90.00
#
_symmetry.space_group_name_H-M   'P 1'
#
loop_
_entity.id
_entity.type
_entity.pdbx_description
1 polymer ?
#
loop_
_entity_poly.entity_id
_entity_poly.type
_entity_poly.pdbx_seq_one_letter_code
_entity_poly.pdbx_strand_id
1 'polypeptide(L)'
;MINFKSEKGAALILTLVIITLFLVFILTQFYQITNTTKQVTTMEKQIDARLIAEMGVDYYRSFVQNYIDDEGITDPGEVYITEINLPQNPVKLDSKDHKFSINDSHIEERTEEKVTIKFISIGTAFNKEKEIKDTIIITFESEG
;
A
#
# COMPACT_ATOMS: atom_id res chain seq x y z
N MET A 1 71.30 14.39 -24.08
CA MET A 1 70.36 13.61 -24.90
C MET A 1 69.31 13.06 -23.94
N ILE A 2 68.14 13.67 -23.90
CA ILE A 2 67.14 13.46 -22.84
C ILE A 2 66.35 12.17 -23.14
N ASN A 3 66.16 11.35 -22.10
CA ASN A 3 65.57 10.01 -22.16
C ASN A 3 64.06 10.02 -22.48
N PHE A 4 63.69 10.25 -23.74
CA PHE A 4 62.29 10.21 -24.21
C PHE A 4 61.59 8.84 -24.06
N LYS A 5 62.33 7.77 -23.77
CA LYS A 5 61.78 6.41 -23.58
C LYS A 5 61.09 6.25 -22.21
N SER A 6 61.48 7.03 -21.21
CA SER A 6 60.92 7.02 -19.85
C SER A 6 59.55 7.73 -19.78
N GLU A 7 59.45 8.90 -20.43
CA GLU A 7 58.24 9.74 -20.40
C GLU A 7 57.04 9.10 -21.11
N LYS A 8 57.27 8.37 -22.21
CA LYS A 8 56.21 7.63 -22.92
C LYS A 8 55.61 6.51 -22.08
N GLY A 9 56.43 5.84 -21.25
CA GLY A 9 55.95 4.82 -20.31
C GLY A 9 55.14 5.43 -19.18
N ALA A 10 55.59 6.56 -18.63
CA ALA A 10 54.85 7.31 -17.61
C ALA A 10 53.49 7.80 -18.12
N ALA A 11 53.40 8.29 -19.35
CA ALA A 11 52.14 8.70 -19.98
C ALA A 11 51.17 7.52 -20.20
N LEU A 12 51.68 6.35 -20.57
CA LEU A 12 50.87 5.12 -20.71
C LEU A 12 50.31 4.67 -19.35
N ILE A 13 51.12 4.71 -18.30
CA ILE A 13 50.67 4.37 -16.94
C ILE A 13 49.61 5.37 -16.46
N LEU A 14 49.83 6.67 -16.69
CA LEU A 14 48.88 7.72 -16.30
C LEU A 14 47.53 7.53 -17.00
N THR A 15 47.52 7.27 -18.30
CA THR A 15 46.28 7.01 -19.05
C THR A 15 45.59 5.74 -18.57
N LEU A 16 46.34 4.68 -18.25
CA LEU A 16 45.79 3.44 -17.71
C LEU A 16 45.17 3.65 -16.32
N VAL A 17 45.79 4.46 -15.46
CA VAL A 17 45.23 4.86 -14.15
C VAL A 17 43.93 5.66 -14.34
N ILE A 18 43.91 6.60 -15.28
CA ILE A 18 42.71 7.40 -15.58
C ILE A 18 41.57 6.49 -16.05
N ILE A 19 41.83 5.59 -17.00
CA ILE A 19 40.82 4.62 -17.50
C ILE A 19 40.33 3.74 -16.36
N THR A 20 41.22 3.28 -15.49
CA THR A 20 40.87 2.43 -14.33
C THR A 20 39.96 3.19 -13.37
N LEU A 21 40.26 4.45 -13.07
CA LEU A 21 39.39 5.29 -12.23
C LEU A 21 38.01 5.44 -12.86
N PHE A 22 37.91 5.72 -14.17
CA PHE A 22 36.63 5.78 -14.87
C PHE A 22 35.85 4.46 -14.76
N LEU A 23 36.49 3.31 -14.91
CA LEU A 23 35.84 2.01 -14.76
C LEU A 23 35.31 1.79 -13.35
N VAL A 24 36.08 2.14 -12.31
CA VAL A 24 35.64 2.05 -10.91
C VAL A 24 34.43 2.95 -10.65
N PHE A 25 34.44 4.17 -11.20
CA PHE A 25 33.29 5.07 -11.10
C PHE A 25 32.05 4.48 -11.77
N ILE A 26 32.17 3.97 -13.00
CA ILE A 26 31.05 3.36 -13.73
C ILE A 26 30.46 2.18 -12.96
N LEU A 27 31.29 1.29 -12.43
CA LEU A 27 30.84 0.15 -11.61
C LEU A 27 30.09 0.61 -10.36
N THR A 28 30.61 1.63 -9.69
CA THR A 28 29.99 2.20 -8.50
C THR A 28 28.61 2.78 -8.82
N GLN A 29 28.47 3.47 -9.95
CA GLN A 29 27.20 4.02 -10.41
C GLN A 29 26.19 2.91 -10.74
N PHE A 30 26.60 1.85 -11.44
CA PHE A 30 25.72 0.71 -11.71
C PHE A 30 25.24 0.02 -10.44
N TYR A 31 26.11 -0.11 -9.44
CA TYR A 31 25.75 -0.66 -8.14
C TYR A 31 24.69 0.21 -7.45
N GLN A 32 24.87 1.53 -7.45
CA GLN A 32 23.90 2.47 -6.88
C GLN A 32 22.55 2.39 -7.60
N ILE A 33 22.54 2.42 -8.93
CA ILE A 33 21.31 2.30 -9.74
C ILE A 33 20.57 1.00 -9.39
N THR A 34 21.27 -0.13 -9.35
CA THR A 34 20.65 -1.43 -9.05
C THR A 34 20.01 -1.45 -7.67
N ASN A 35 20.68 -0.88 -6.67
CA ASN A 35 20.16 -0.82 -5.31
C ASN A 35 18.96 0.12 -5.20
N THR A 36 19.03 1.30 -5.81
CA THR A 36 17.92 2.25 -5.83
C THR A 36 16.70 1.66 -6.53
N THR A 37 16.86 1.00 -7.68
CA THR A 37 15.74 0.33 -8.37
C THR A 37 15.08 -0.72 -7.48
N LYS A 38 15.85 -1.57 -6.79
CA LYS A 38 15.29 -2.56 -5.87
C LYS A 38 14.50 -1.92 -4.73
N GLN A 39 15.00 -0.82 -4.18
CA GLN A 39 14.31 -0.08 -3.12
C GLN A 39 13.01 0.54 -3.61
N VAL A 40 13.04 1.21 -4.77
CA VAL A 40 11.86 1.82 -5.39
C VAL A 40 10.78 0.77 -5.65
N THR A 41 11.13 -0.34 -6.32
CA THR A 41 10.16 -1.43 -6.57
C THR A 41 9.60 -2.03 -5.29
N THR A 42 10.40 -2.14 -4.23
CA THR A 42 9.91 -2.64 -2.94
C THR A 42 8.93 -1.65 -2.29
N MET A 43 9.23 -0.36 -2.38
CA MET A 43 8.37 0.71 -1.89
C MET A 43 7.06 0.78 -2.67
N GLU A 44 7.10 0.72 -4.00
CA GLU A 44 5.92 0.68 -4.88
C GLU A 44 4.98 -0.47 -4.49
N LYS A 45 5.51 -1.69 -4.33
CA LYS A 45 4.72 -2.85 -3.90
C LYS A 45 4.06 -2.66 -2.53
N GLN A 46 4.71 -1.95 -1.61
CA GLN A 46 4.13 -1.64 -0.30
C GLN A 46 3.05 -0.55 -0.39
N ILE A 47 3.25 0.43 -1.26
CA ILE A 47 2.26 1.47 -1.56
C ILE A 47 1.03 0.83 -2.19
N ASP A 48 1.19 -0.07 -3.15
CA ASP A 48 0.09 -0.76 -3.80
C ASP A 48 -0.75 -1.57 -2.80
N ALA A 49 -0.11 -2.33 -1.90
CA ALA A 49 -0.81 -3.06 -0.85
C ALA A 49 -1.61 -2.12 0.08
N ARG A 50 -1.04 -0.95 0.38
CA ARG A 50 -1.73 0.09 1.17
C ARG A 50 -2.93 0.66 0.42
N LEU A 51 -2.76 1.04 -0.86
CA LEU A 51 -3.85 1.58 -1.68
C LEU A 51 -5.00 0.59 -1.82
N ILE A 52 -4.69 -0.71 -1.92
CA ILE A 52 -5.71 -1.77 -1.93
C ILE A 52 -6.44 -1.87 -0.57
N ALA A 53 -5.73 -1.68 0.54
CA ALA A 53 -6.38 -1.60 1.86
C ALA A 53 -7.29 -0.36 1.97
N GLU A 54 -6.85 0.80 1.46
CA GLU A 54 -7.65 2.03 1.41
C GLU A 54 -8.90 1.83 0.54
N MET A 55 -8.78 1.15 -0.60
CA MET A 55 -9.93 0.77 -1.43
C MET A 55 -10.92 -0.14 -0.68
N GLY A 56 -10.42 -1.08 0.13
CA GLY A 56 -11.27 -1.92 0.97
C GLY A 56 -12.06 -1.12 2.02
N VAL A 57 -11.47 -0.07 2.58
CA VAL A 57 -12.16 0.88 3.48
C VAL A 57 -13.32 1.55 2.76
N ASP A 58 -13.05 2.14 1.59
CA ASP A 58 -14.07 2.86 0.82
C ASP A 58 -15.19 1.91 0.37
N TYR A 59 -14.82 0.71 -0.09
CA TYR A 59 -15.78 -0.32 -0.47
C TYR A 59 -16.68 -0.71 0.70
N TYR A 60 -16.09 -0.97 1.87
CA TYR A 60 -16.87 -1.37 3.04
C TYR A 60 -17.78 -0.25 3.54
N ARG A 61 -17.32 1.01 3.51
CA ARG A 61 -18.14 2.19 3.81
C ARG A 61 -19.35 2.29 2.89
N SER A 62 -19.13 2.19 1.58
CA SER A 62 -20.23 2.21 0.61
C SER A 62 -21.17 1.02 0.78
N PHE A 63 -20.64 -0.16 1.10
CA PHE A 63 -21.47 -1.35 1.34
C PHE A 63 -22.37 -1.18 2.57
N VAL A 64 -21.83 -0.66 3.68
CA VAL A 64 -22.60 -0.37 4.89
C VAL A 64 -23.66 0.71 4.64
N GLN A 65 -23.31 1.77 3.91
CA GLN A 65 -24.27 2.83 3.59
C GLN A 65 -25.41 2.30 2.71
N ASN A 66 -25.08 1.56 1.65
CA ASN A 66 -26.09 0.98 0.77
C ASN A 66 -26.99 0.00 1.53
N TYR A 67 -26.44 -0.79 2.45
CA TYR A 67 -27.24 -1.68 3.30
C TYR A 67 -28.28 -0.90 4.12
N ILE A 68 -27.88 0.21 4.74
CA ILE A 68 -28.78 1.08 5.51
C ILE A 68 -29.87 1.67 4.62
N ASP A 69 -29.48 2.18 3.46
CA ASP A 69 -30.40 2.85 2.53
C ASP A 69 -31.38 1.84 1.88
N ASP A 70 -30.89 0.67 1.47
CA ASP A 70 -31.68 -0.37 0.79
C ASP A 70 -32.67 -1.06 1.75
N GLU A 71 -32.27 -1.32 3.00
CA GLU A 71 -33.16 -1.89 4.03
C GLU A 71 -34.03 -0.80 4.71
N GLY A 72 -33.77 0.48 4.45
CA GLY A 72 -34.54 1.60 5.01
C GLY A 72 -34.41 1.72 6.52
N ILE A 73 -33.23 1.42 7.07
CA ILE A 73 -32.96 1.43 8.51
C ILE A 73 -33.03 2.86 9.03
N THR A 74 -34.02 3.14 9.88
CA THR A 74 -34.20 4.45 10.53
C THR A 74 -33.89 4.44 12.03
N ASP A 75 -33.74 3.26 12.63
CA ASP A 75 -33.41 3.10 14.05
C ASP A 75 -31.98 2.53 14.24
N PRO A 76 -31.11 3.16 15.05
CA PRO A 76 -29.83 2.58 15.47
C PRO A 76 -29.93 1.13 16.00
N GLY A 77 -31.08 0.76 16.58
CA GLY A 77 -31.38 -0.58 17.08
C GLY A 77 -31.27 -1.69 16.02
N GLU A 78 -31.56 -1.35 14.77
CA GLU A 78 -31.72 -2.29 13.66
C GLU A 78 -30.42 -2.56 12.88
N VAL A 79 -29.32 -1.88 13.23
CA VAL A 79 -28.02 -2.09 12.55
C VAL A 79 -27.32 -3.35 13.06
N TYR A 80 -27.37 -4.47 12.34
CA TYR A 80 -26.70 -5.72 12.74
C TYR A 80 -25.47 -6.03 11.87
N ILE A 81 -24.27 -6.08 12.47
CA ILE A 81 -23.02 -6.38 11.73
C ILE A 81 -23.00 -7.78 11.12
N THR A 82 -23.72 -8.74 11.69
CA THR A 82 -23.83 -10.10 11.13
C THR A 82 -24.49 -10.12 9.75
N GLU A 83 -25.24 -9.08 9.41
CA GLU A 83 -25.89 -8.90 8.10
C GLU A 83 -25.04 -8.05 7.15
N ILE A 84 -24.11 -7.26 7.69
CA ILE A 84 -23.10 -6.49 6.94
C ILE A 84 -21.86 -7.35 6.64
N ASN A 85 -22.08 -8.64 6.35
CA ASN A 85 -21.00 -9.50 5.90
C ASN A 85 -20.81 -9.33 4.39
N LEU A 86 -19.57 -9.07 3.98
CA LEU A 86 -19.22 -8.97 2.57
C LEU A 86 -19.60 -10.28 1.84
N PRO A 87 -20.20 -10.20 0.64
CA PRO A 87 -20.60 -11.39 -0.11
C PRO A 87 -19.40 -12.26 -0.50
N GLN A 88 -18.20 -11.67 -0.57
CA GLN A 88 -16.93 -12.38 -0.68
C GLN A 88 -15.88 -11.69 0.19
N ASN A 89 -15.17 -12.46 1.01
CA ASN A 89 -14.07 -11.99 1.82
C ASN A 89 -12.99 -13.09 1.88
N PRO A 90 -11.79 -12.90 1.29
CA PRO A 90 -11.30 -11.68 0.64
C PRO A 90 -11.95 -11.38 -0.72
N VAL A 91 -12.09 -10.09 -1.04
CA VAL A 91 -12.47 -9.60 -2.37
C VAL A 91 -11.23 -9.58 -3.26
N LYS A 92 -11.28 -10.34 -4.36
CA LYS A 92 -10.19 -10.38 -5.36
C LYS A 92 -10.42 -9.31 -6.43
N LEU A 93 -9.42 -8.46 -6.65
CA LEU A 93 -9.48 -7.37 -7.63
C LEU A 93 -8.97 -7.80 -9.00
N ASP A 94 -7.95 -8.65 -9.03
CA ASP A 94 -7.39 -9.16 -10.28
C ASP A 94 -6.70 -10.53 -10.14
N SER A 95 -6.04 -10.97 -11.21
CA SER A 95 -5.29 -12.23 -11.31
C SER A 95 -3.88 -12.17 -10.72
N LYS A 96 -3.39 -11.00 -10.27
CA LYS A 96 -2.03 -10.75 -9.77
C LYS A 96 -1.96 -10.72 -8.24
N ASP A 97 -2.90 -11.40 -7.57
CA ASP A 97 -3.03 -11.46 -6.11
C ASP A 97 -3.30 -10.11 -5.45
N HIS A 98 -3.87 -9.15 -6.20
CA HIS A 98 -4.47 -7.96 -5.62
C HIS A 98 -5.81 -8.32 -5.00
N LYS A 99 -5.92 -8.17 -3.69
CA LYS A 99 -7.14 -8.48 -2.93
C LYS A 99 -7.18 -7.67 -1.65
N PHE A 100 -8.39 -7.43 -1.14
CA PHE A 100 -8.58 -6.89 0.19
C PHE A 100 -9.51 -7.79 1.02
N SER A 101 -9.38 -7.72 2.34
CA SER A 101 -10.30 -8.36 3.28
C SER A 101 -10.68 -7.42 4.40
N ILE A 102 -11.93 -7.52 4.85
CA ILE A 102 -12.42 -6.79 6.03
C ILE A 102 -12.49 -7.77 7.20
N ASN A 103 -11.72 -7.50 8.24
CA ASN A 103 -11.61 -8.32 9.44
C ASN A 103 -12.03 -7.52 10.67
N ASP A 104 -12.32 -8.24 11.76
CA ASP A 104 -12.63 -7.69 13.08
C ASP A 104 -13.70 -6.57 13.06
N SER A 105 -14.69 -6.70 12.18
CA SER A 105 -15.81 -5.76 12.14
C SER A 105 -16.71 -5.96 13.36
N HIS A 106 -16.89 -4.92 14.17
CA HIS A 106 -17.74 -4.93 15.35
C HIS A 106 -18.31 -3.54 15.67
N ILE A 107 -19.45 -3.50 16.36
CA ILE A 107 -20.06 -2.25 16.84
C ILE A 107 -19.31 -1.89 18.11
N GLU A 108 -18.67 -0.74 18.12
CA GLU A 108 -18.00 -0.23 19.32
C GLU A 108 -18.97 0.56 20.19
N GLU A 109 -19.84 1.35 19.56
CA GLU A 109 -20.77 2.25 20.26
C GLU A 109 -22.12 2.26 19.53
N ARG A 110 -23.20 2.21 20.30
CA ARG A 110 -24.56 2.43 19.82
C ARG A 110 -25.27 3.36 20.80
N THR A 111 -25.81 4.45 20.28
CA THR A 111 -26.69 5.38 21.00
C THR A 111 -28.00 5.55 20.23
N GLU A 112 -28.91 6.37 20.77
CA GLU A 112 -30.18 6.70 20.09
C GLU A 112 -30.00 7.53 18.81
N GLU A 113 -28.82 8.13 18.60
CA GLU A 113 -28.56 9.02 17.46
C GLU A 113 -27.44 8.51 16.54
N LYS A 114 -26.63 7.53 16.97
CA LYS A 114 -25.49 7.06 16.19
C LYS A 114 -25.10 5.61 16.44
N VAL A 115 -24.50 5.01 15.41
CA VAL A 115 -23.83 3.71 15.49
C VAL A 115 -22.40 3.86 14.99
N THR A 116 -21.43 3.40 15.79
CA THR A 116 -20.00 3.41 15.47
C THR A 116 -19.53 1.99 15.21
N ILE A 117 -19.10 1.72 13.99
CA ILE A 117 -18.58 0.40 13.56
C ILE A 117 -17.07 0.52 13.37
N LYS A 118 -16.30 -0.34 14.05
CA LYS A 118 -14.86 -0.48 13.84
C LYS A 118 -14.55 -1.71 13.02
N PHE A 119 -13.57 -1.59 12.14
CA PHE A 119 -13.12 -2.69 11.28
C PHE A 119 -11.66 -2.53 10.87
N ILE A 120 -11.07 -3.61 10.35
CA ILE A 120 -9.72 -3.64 9.81
C ILE A 120 -9.78 -4.02 8.35
N SER A 121 -9.31 -3.15 7.46
CA SER A 121 -9.08 -3.47 6.05
C SER A 121 -7.65 -3.94 5.85
N ILE A 122 -7.48 -5.13 5.29
CA ILE A 122 -6.18 -5.70 4.94
C ILE A 122 -6.08 -5.76 3.43
N GLY A 123 -5.13 -5.02 2.86
CA GLY A 123 -4.83 -5.06 1.43
C GLY A 123 -3.58 -5.91 1.15
N THR A 124 -3.68 -6.80 0.17
CA THR A 124 -2.56 -7.63 -0.30
C THR A 124 -2.20 -7.27 -1.74
N ALA A 125 -0.90 -7.04 -1.98
CA ALA A 125 -0.33 -6.87 -3.31
C ALA A 125 1.08 -7.44 -3.38
N PHE A 126 1.40 -8.24 -4.40
CA PHE A 126 2.75 -8.80 -4.59
C PHE A 126 3.32 -9.49 -3.33
N ASN A 127 2.49 -10.26 -2.60
CA ASN A 127 2.81 -10.88 -1.30
C ASN A 127 3.22 -9.89 -0.20
N LYS A 128 2.83 -8.62 -0.31
CA LYS A 128 2.91 -7.61 0.74
C LYS A 128 1.52 -7.35 1.26
N GLU A 129 1.42 -7.23 2.58
CA GLU A 129 0.16 -6.93 3.25
C GLU A 129 0.29 -5.60 4.00
N LYS A 130 -0.81 -4.84 3.98
CA LYS A 130 -0.96 -3.62 4.75
C LYS A 130 -2.33 -3.59 5.39
N GLU A 131 -2.34 -3.23 6.66
CA GLU A 131 -3.55 -3.14 7.47
C GLU A 131 -3.89 -1.66 7.71
N ILE A 132 -5.16 -1.35 7.60
CA ILE A 132 -5.73 -0.05 7.93
C ILE A 132 -6.90 -0.29 8.87
N LYS A 133 -6.82 0.31 10.06
CA LYS A 133 -7.91 0.31 11.03
C LYS A 133 -8.74 1.55 10.78
N ASP A 134 -10.04 1.38 10.62
CA ASP A 134 -10.93 2.49 10.36
C ASP A 134 -12.27 2.31 11.08
N THR A 135 -13.10 3.35 11.02
CA THR A 135 -14.36 3.49 11.71
C THR A 135 -15.40 4.08 10.76
N ILE A 136 -16.62 3.55 10.83
CA ILE A 136 -17.82 4.09 10.18
C ILE A 136 -18.70 4.65 11.28
N ILE A 137 -19.16 5.89 11.11
CA ILE A 137 -20.13 6.52 12.01
C ILE A 137 -21.38 6.76 11.20
N ILE A 138 -22.46 6.10 11.62
CA ILE A 138 -23.80 6.27 11.05
C ILE A 138 -24.57 7.16 12.01
N THR A 139 -25.25 8.19 11.49
CA THR A 139 -26.05 9.14 12.28
C THR A 139 -27.50 9.04 11.86
N PHE A 140 -28.39 9.00 12.84
CA PHE A 140 -29.84 8.90 12.66
C PHE A 140 -30.50 10.21 13.13
N GLU A 141 -31.48 10.68 12.38
CA GLU A 141 -32.28 11.83 12.81
C GLU A 141 -33.29 11.36 13.87
N SER A 142 -33.23 11.93 15.06
CA SER A 142 -34.26 11.73 16.08
C SER A 142 -35.49 12.55 15.65
N GLU A 143 -36.54 11.87 15.19
CA GLU A 143 -37.88 12.49 15.11
C GLU A 143 -38.35 12.76 16.55
N GLY A 144 -38.23 14.02 16.97
CA GLY A 144 -38.77 14.52 18.24
C GLY A 144 -40.28 14.71 18.23
#